data_AF-A0A2U3NSX0-F1
#
_entry.id   AF-A0A2U3NSX0-F1
#
_cell.length_a   1.000
_cell.length_b   1.000
_cell.length_c   1.000
_cell.angle_alpha   90.00
_cell.angle_beta   90.00
_cell.angle_gamma   90.00
#
_symmetry.space_group_name_H-M   'P 1'
#
loop_
_entity.id
_entity.type
_entity.pdbx_description
1 polymer ?
#
loop_
_entity_poly.entity_id
_entity_poly.type
_entity_poly.pdbx_seq_one_letter_code
_entity_poly.pdbx_strand_id
1 'polypeptide(L)'
;MIATGPPSDLVREFALPVPSLVIALLLGVPEEDLDFFQRNTAITLDSSVSDEQRSQAFAAMYLYIHELTQRKQREPGDDLISRLVTDYVMTGQLDRDTTAMTGVIMMQAGHETTANMIALGTLALLDRPEVFHRLGQTDDHSLVANIVEELMRYLTIVQSQVDRVATQDLVIGGQLVRAGERLLMNLPAGNWDDTFASHPDQFDVERKTRGHLGFGYGVHQCIGQNLARVEMQVAFASLARRLPSLQLAVPSADLTFKAESGIYGMNELPVTW
;
A
#
# COMPACT_ATOMS: atom_id res chain seq x y z
N MET A 1 -17.55 -10.48 -3.68
CA MET A 1 -17.46 -11.12 -2.35
C MET A 1 -18.78 -11.55 -1.69
N ILE A 2 -19.57 -10.71 -0.98
CA ILE A 2 -20.72 -11.24 -0.20
C ILE A 2 -21.80 -11.86 -1.11
N ALA A 3 -22.13 -11.20 -2.23
CA ALA A 3 -23.14 -11.68 -3.17
C ALA A 3 -22.71 -12.97 -3.90
N THR A 4 -21.41 -13.21 -4.06
CA THR A 4 -20.87 -14.42 -4.70
C THR A 4 -20.83 -15.62 -3.74
N GLY A 5 -20.93 -15.39 -2.42
CA GLY A 5 -20.93 -16.42 -1.38
C GLY A 5 -19.54 -16.92 -0.97
N PRO A 6 -19.43 -17.63 0.17
CA PRO A 6 -18.19 -18.27 0.60
C PRO A 6 -18.00 -19.68 -0.02
N PRO A 7 -16.75 -20.18 -0.14
CA PRO A 7 -15.50 -19.48 0.17
C PRO A 7 -15.16 -18.43 -0.90
N SER A 8 -14.37 -17.42 -0.52
CA SER A 8 -13.97 -16.33 -1.40
C SER A 8 -12.51 -15.96 -1.18
N ASP A 9 -11.82 -15.48 -2.22
CA ASP A 9 -10.46 -14.95 -2.07
C ASP A 9 -10.54 -13.46 -1.73
N LEU A 10 -10.23 -13.13 -0.47
CA LEU A 10 -10.30 -11.76 0.04
C LEU A 10 -9.34 -10.82 -0.70
N VAL A 11 -8.21 -11.33 -1.22
CA VAL A 11 -7.27 -10.51 -1.99
C VAL A 11 -7.95 -9.99 -3.26
N ARG A 12 -8.45 -10.89 -4.09
CA ARG A 12 -9.08 -10.55 -5.39
C ARG A 12 -10.42 -9.84 -5.25
N GLU A 13 -11.22 -10.24 -4.27
CA GLU A 13 -12.62 -9.82 -4.17
C GLU A 13 -12.84 -8.57 -3.30
N PHE A 14 -11.82 -8.13 -2.55
CA PHE A 14 -11.93 -7.00 -1.64
C PHE A 14 -10.64 -6.18 -1.50
N ALA A 15 -9.53 -6.81 -1.09
CA ALA A 15 -8.31 -6.08 -0.75
C ALA A 15 -7.68 -5.37 -1.95
N LEU A 16 -7.73 -5.97 -3.15
CA LEU A 16 -7.22 -5.37 -4.38
C LEU A 16 -8.20 -4.34 -4.99
N PRO A 17 -9.51 -4.62 -5.16
CA PRO A 17 -10.42 -3.68 -5.80
C PRO A 17 -10.62 -2.36 -5.02
N VAL A 18 -10.66 -2.41 -3.68
CA VAL A 18 -10.91 -1.22 -2.84
C VAL A 18 -9.90 -0.10 -3.11
N PRO A 19 -8.58 -0.29 -2.87
CA PRO A 19 -7.60 0.77 -3.11
C PRO A 19 -7.43 1.10 -4.60
N SER A 20 -7.62 0.13 -5.51
CA SER A 20 -7.63 0.38 -6.96
C SER A 20 -8.63 1.48 -7.35
N LEU A 21 -9.87 1.32 -6.88
CA LEU A 21 -10.94 2.25 -7.19
C LEU A 21 -10.66 3.62 -6.58
N VAL A 22 -10.20 3.66 -5.33
CA VAL A 22 -9.90 4.92 -4.62
C VAL A 22 -8.79 5.70 -5.33
N ILE A 23 -7.67 5.05 -5.69
CA ILE A 23 -6.57 5.74 -6.36
C ILE A 23 -6.94 6.16 -7.78
N ALA A 24 -7.72 5.36 -8.51
CA ALA A 24 -8.20 5.71 -9.83
C ALA A 24 -9.12 6.94 -9.79
N LEU A 25 -10.08 6.97 -8.86
CA LEU A 25 -10.94 8.13 -8.65
C LEU A 25 -10.14 9.37 -8.27
N LEU A 26 -9.16 9.25 -7.38
CA LEU A 26 -8.28 10.37 -7.00
C LEU A 26 -7.52 10.93 -8.20
N LEU A 27 -6.99 10.06 -9.06
CA LEU A 27 -6.22 10.44 -10.23
C LEU A 27 -7.09 10.84 -11.44
N GLY A 28 -8.38 10.54 -11.44
CA GLY A 28 -9.27 10.79 -12.57
C GLY A 28 -9.16 9.75 -13.68
N VAL A 29 -8.72 8.54 -13.33
CA VAL A 29 -8.71 7.35 -14.17
C VAL A 29 -10.10 6.71 -14.14
N PRO A 30 -10.73 6.41 -15.31
CA PRO A 30 -12.02 5.72 -15.38
C PRO A 30 -11.98 4.32 -14.75
N GLU A 31 -13.11 3.89 -14.18
CA GLU A 31 -13.22 2.60 -13.49
C GLU A 31 -13.06 1.41 -14.46
N GLU A 32 -13.52 1.56 -15.70
CA GLU A 32 -13.40 0.54 -16.76
C GLU A 32 -11.94 0.20 -17.11
N ASP A 33 -10.99 1.08 -16.78
CA ASP A 33 -9.56 0.92 -17.06
C ASP A 33 -8.79 0.34 -15.87
N LEU A 34 -9.43 0.04 -14.75
CA LEU A 34 -8.77 -0.51 -13.55
C LEU A 34 -7.98 -1.79 -13.86
N ASP A 35 -8.59 -2.74 -14.57
CA ASP A 35 -7.94 -4.03 -14.93
C ASP A 35 -6.65 -3.84 -15.73
N PHE A 36 -6.51 -2.75 -16.48
CA PHE A 36 -5.27 -2.42 -17.16
C PHE A 36 -4.18 -2.04 -16.16
N PHE A 37 -4.47 -1.18 -15.19
CA PHE A 37 -3.50 -0.76 -14.17
C PHE A 37 -3.14 -1.86 -13.19
N GLN A 38 -4.11 -2.68 -12.78
CA GLN A 38 -3.87 -3.82 -11.89
C GLN A 38 -2.84 -4.78 -12.50
N ARG A 39 -3.06 -5.20 -13.76
CA ARG A 39 -2.16 -6.12 -14.45
C ARG A 39 -0.76 -5.54 -14.64
N ASN A 40 -0.65 -4.29 -15.10
CA ASN A 40 0.66 -3.69 -15.37
C ASN A 40 1.43 -3.38 -14.07
N THR A 41 0.75 -3.00 -12.99
CA THR A 41 1.37 -2.77 -11.68
C THR A 41 1.92 -4.08 -11.12
N ALA A 42 1.16 -5.17 -11.20
CA ALA A 42 1.62 -6.50 -10.78
C ALA A 42 2.90 -6.92 -11.51
N ILE A 43 2.96 -6.73 -12.84
CA ILE A 43 4.15 -7.04 -13.65
C ILE A 43 5.34 -6.17 -13.22
N THR A 44 5.15 -4.87 -12.98
CA THR A 44 6.28 -4.00 -12.59
C THR A 44 6.91 -4.43 -11.26
N LEU A 45 6.12 -4.93 -10.31
CA LEU A 45 6.57 -5.28 -8.95
C LEU A 45 7.03 -6.73 -8.76
N ASP A 46 6.80 -7.62 -9.72
CA ASP A 46 7.13 -9.06 -9.65
C ASP A 46 8.60 -9.30 -9.97
N SER A 47 9.49 -9.58 -9.00
CA SER A 47 10.94 -9.73 -9.23
C SER A 47 11.34 -10.87 -10.18
N SER A 48 10.41 -11.76 -10.57
CA SER A 48 10.68 -12.88 -11.47
C SER A 48 10.60 -12.54 -12.97
N VAL A 49 9.92 -11.45 -13.36
CA VAL A 49 9.81 -11.05 -14.77
C VAL A 49 11.07 -10.33 -15.27
N SER A 50 11.29 -10.33 -16.60
CA SER A 50 12.46 -9.66 -17.18
C SER A 50 12.36 -8.13 -17.11
N ASP A 51 13.52 -7.45 -17.15
CA ASP A 51 13.58 -5.99 -17.15
C ASP A 51 12.85 -5.38 -18.36
N GLU A 52 12.90 -6.04 -19.53
CA GLU A 52 12.09 -5.65 -20.69
C GLU A 52 10.59 -5.72 -20.41
N GLN A 53 10.11 -6.79 -19.75
CA GLN A 53 8.69 -6.93 -19.43
C GLN A 53 8.23 -5.85 -18.44
N ARG A 54 9.02 -5.57 -17.39
CA ARG A 54 8.74 -4.46 -16.47
C ARG A 54 8.69 -3.12 -17.20
N SER A 55 9.68 -2.88 -18.06
CA SER A 55 9.80 -1.62 -18.81
C SER A 55 8.61 -1.44 -19.75
N GLN A 56 8.14 -2.51 -20.40
CA GLN A 56 6.96 -2.48 -21.25
C GLN A 56 5.68 -2.20 -20.46
N ALA A 57 5.48 -2.87 -19.32
CA ALA A 57 4.32 -2.64 -18.46
C ALA A 57 4.29 -1.21 -17.90
N PHE A 58 5.44 -0.72 -17.46
CA PHE A 58 5.60 0.66 -17.00
C PHE A 58 5.34 1.67 -18.11
N ALA A 59 5.93 1.46 -19.30
CA ALA A 59 5.71 2.33 -20.46
C ALA A 59 4.25 2.36 -20.89
N ALA A 60 3.53 1.23 -20.82
CA ALA A 60 2.10 1.18 -21.12
C ALA A 60 1.30 2.07 -20.16
N MET A 61 1.55 1.99 -18.84
CA MET A 61 0.90 2.86 -17.85
C MET A 61 1.26 4.33 -18.06
N TYR A 62 2.53 4.63 -18.36
CA TYR A 62 2.98 5.99 -18.66
C TYR A 62 2.27 6.58 -19.87
N LEU A 63 2.22 5.85 -20.98
CA LEU A 63 1.56 6.32 -22.21
C LEU A 63 0.07 6.59 -21.97
N TYR A 64 -0.60 5.70 -21.23
CA TYR A 64 -2.00 5.91 -20.85
C TYR A 64 -2.16 7.21 -20.04
N ILE A 65 -1.41 7.37 -18.95
CA ILE A 65 -1.57 8.55 -18.07
C ILE A 65 -1.17 9.82 -18.83
N HIS A 66 -0.15 9.75 -19.69
CA HIS A 66 0.24 10.86 -20.54
C HIS A 66 -0.91 11.27 -21.50
N GLU A 67 -1.59 10.32 -22.13
CA GLU A 67 -2.81 10.62 -22.92
C GLU A 67 -3.93 11.19 -22.05
N LEU A 68 -4.12 10.66 -20.83
CA LEU A 68 -5.09 11.16 -19.87
C LEU A 68 -4.81 12.64 -19.53
N THR A 69 -3.57 13.02 -19.28
CA THR A 69 -3.20 14.43 -19.01
C THR A 69 -3.58 15.34 -20.18
N GLN A 70 -3.40 14.89 -21.42
CA GLN A 70 -3.80 15.64 -22.62
C GLN A 70 -5.32 15.78 -22.72
N ARG A 71 -6.08 14.73 -22.37
CA ARG A 71 -7.55 14.79 -22.31
C ARG A 71 -8.02 15.76 -21.24
N LYS A 72 -7.48 15.67 -20.02
CA LYS A 72 -7.84 16.56 -18.91
C LYS A 72 -7.50 18.03 -19.15
N GLN A 73 -6.55 18.34 -20.04
CA GLN A 73 -6.30 19.72 -20.47
C GLN A 73 -7.50 20.34 -21.22
N ARG A 74 -8.27 19.53 -21.94
CA ARG A 74 -9.45 19.99 -22.70
C ARG A 74 -10.73 19.84 -21.89
N GLU A 75 -10.82 18.77 -21.11
CA GLU A 75 -11.99 18.37 -20.35
C GLU A 75 -11.58 18.07 -18.89
N PRO A 76 -11.27 19.11 -18.09
CA PRO A 76 -10.86 18.91 -16.71
C PRO A 76 -12.04 18.39 -15.86
N GLY A 77 -11.75 17.44 -14.97
CA GLY A 77 -12.66 16.92 -13.96
C GLY A 77 -12.27 17.38 -12.55
N ASP A 78 -12.99 16.85 -11.54
CA ASP A 78 -12.62 17.04 -10.12
C ASP A 78 -11.67 15.93 -9.65
N ASP A 79 -10.46 15.92 -10.20
CA ASP A 79 -9.44 14.93 -9.91
C ASP A 79 -8.03 15.54 -9.89
N LEU A 80 -7.07 14.80 -9.33
CA LEU A 80 -5.70 15.28 -9.12
C LEU A 80 -5.01 15.62 -10.45
N ILE A 81 -5.15 14.79 -11.48
CA ILE A 81 -4.50 15.03 -12.77
C ILE A 81 -5.05 16.32 -13.40
N SER A 82 -6.36 16.54 -13.34
CA SER A 82 -6.98 17.78 -13.82
C SER A 82 -6.44 19.01 -13.11
N ARG A 83 -6.32 18.96 -11.77
CA ARG A 83 -5.73 20.05 -10.98
C ARG A 83 -4.26 20.29 -11.32
N LEU A 84 -3.45 19.25 -11.44
CA LEU A 84 -2.05 19.37 -11.86
C LEU A 84 -1.94 20.02 -13.24
N VAL A 85 -2.79 19.60 -14.18
CA VAL A 85 -2.81 20.16 -15.54
C VAL A 85 -3.23 21.63 -15.53
N THR A 86 -4.36 21.95 -14.90
CA THR A 86 -4.93 23.31 -14.91
C THR A 86 -4.07 24.31 -14.15
N ASP A 87 -3.57 23.93 -12.97
CA ASP A 87 -2.91 24.88 -12.06
C ASP A 87 -1.40 25.01 -12.35
N TYR A 88 -0.75 23.93 -12.83
CA TYR A 88 0.71 23.87 -12.96
C TYR A 88 1.21 23.64 -14.38
N VAL A 89 0.58 22.75 -15.16
CA VAL A 89 1.03 22.48 -16.54
C VAL A 89 0.71 23.66 -17.46
N MET A 90 -0.51 24.19 -17.38
CA MET A 90 -0.94 25.32 -18.21
C MET A 90 -0.20 26.62 -17.88
N THR A 91 0.37 26.73 -16.68
CA THR A 91 1.18 27.87 -16.25
C THR A 91 2.67 27.69 -16.54
N GLY A 92 3.09 26.51 -17.04
CA GLY A 92 4.48 26.17 -17.33
C GLY A 92 5.34 25.88 -16.09
N GLN A 93 4.74 25.75 -14.91
CA GLN A 93 5.44 25.40 -13.66
C GLN A 93 5.76 23.91 -13.58
N LEU A 94 4.97 23.07 -14.26
CA LEU A 94 5.16 21.63 -14.36
C LEU A 94 5.08 21.22 -15.83
N ASP A 95 5.91 20.27 -16.26
CA ASP A 95 5.74 19.69 -17.58
C ASP A 95 4.77 18.50 -17.57
N ARG A 96 4.26 18.16 -18.75
CA ARG A 96 3.28 17.09 -18.90
C ARG A 96 3.88 15.71 -18.61
N ASP A 97 5.15 15.50 -18.96
CA ASP A 97 5.84 14.23 -18.77
C ASP A 97 6.01 13.91 -17.27
N THR A 98 6.38 14.91 -16.47
CA THR A 98 6.49 14.84 -15.01
C THR A 98 5.12 14.65 -14.38
N THR A 99 4.08 15.30 -14.90
CA THR A 99 2.70 15.08 -14.45
C THR A 99 2.27 13.64 -14.69
N ALA A 100 2.56 13.11 -15.88
CA ALA A 100 2.24 11.73 -16.22
C ALA A 100 3.01 10.72 -15.38
N MET A 101 4.32 10.94 -15.21
CA MET A 101 5.18 10.13 -14.35
C MET A 101 4.69 10.11 -12.90
N THR A 102 4.29 11.27 -12.38
CA THR A 102 3.70 11.39 -11.03
C THR A 102 2.43 10.56 -10.91
N GLY A 103 1.55 10.63 -11.91
CA GLY A 103 0.32 9.83 -11.95
C GLY A 103 0.59 8.32 -11.97
N VAL A 104 1.57 7.85 -12.74
CA VAL A 104 1.96 6.43 -12.74
C VAL A 104 2.49 6.00 -11.36
N ILE A 105 3.42 6.77 -10.78
CA ILE A 105 4.00 6.45 -9.46
C ILE A 105 2.90 6.39 -8.39
N MET A 106 1.97 7.35 -8.40
CA MET A 106 0.85 7.38 -7.47
C MET A 106 -0.11 6.21 -7.68
N MET A 107 -0.41 5.85 -8.93
CA MET A 107 -1.26 4.70 -9.26
C MET A 107 -0.65 3.39 -8.73
N GLN A 108 0.64 3.16 -8.99
CA GLN A 108 1.33 1.96 -8.49
C GLN A 108 1.40 1.93 -6.96
N ALA A 109 1.75 3.06 -6.33
CA ALA A 109 1.89 3.16 -4.89
C ALA A 109 0.55 3.02 -4.15
N GLY A 110 -0.51 3.65 -4.65
CA GLY A 110 -1.84 3.62 -4.02
C GLY A 110 -2.60 2.32 -4.23
N HIS A 111 -2.16 1.47 -5.16
CA HIS A 111 -2.83 0.23 -5.50
C HIS A 111 -2.36 -0.95 -4.64
N GLU A 112 -1.10 -1.36 -4.79
CA GLU A 112 -0.58 -2.61 -4.21
C GLU A 112 -0.28 -2.51 -2.71
N THR A 113 0.19 -1.36 -2.22
CA THR A 113 0.59 -1.22 -0.81
C THR A 113 -0.61 -1.41 0.13
N THR A 114 -1.70 -0.67 -0.08
CA THR A 114 -2.91 -0.80 0.73
C THR A 114 -3.55 -2.18 0.57
N ALA A 115 -3.56 -2.76 -0.64
CA ALA A 115 -4.11 -4.09 -0.87
C ALA A 115 -3.39 -5.16 -0.04
N ASN A 116 -2.05 -5.15 -0.06
CA ASN A 116 -1.25 -6.08 0.72
C ASN A 116 -1.43 -5.84 2.24
N MET A 117 -1.55 -4.58 2.68
CA MET A 117 -1.89 -4.25 4.08
C MET A 117 -3.26 -4.78 4.50
N ILE A 118 -4.30 -4.64 3.67
CA ILE A 118 -5.64 -5.14 3.97
C ILE A 118 -5.64 -6.67 4.08
N ALA A 119 -4.98 -7.37 3.16
CA ALA A 119 -4.90 -8.83 3.19
C ALA A 119 -4.14 -9.33 4.43
N LEU A 120 -2.91 -8.87 4.62
CA LEU A 120 -2.06 -9.28 5.76
C LEU A 120 -2.62 -8.82 7.10
N GLY A 121 -3.21 -7.62 7.16
CA GLY A 121 -3.86 -7.11 8.35
C GLY A 121 -5.10 -7.90 8.71
N THR A 122 -5.88 -8.35 7.72
CA THR A 122 -7.01 -9.24 7.97
C THR A 122 -6.52 -10.57 8.55
N LEU A 123 -5.48 -11.18 7.96
CA LEU A 123 -4.87 -12.39 8.50
C LEU A 123 -4.42 -12.22 9.96
N ALA A 124 -3.71 -11.13 10.27
CA ALA A 124 -3.26 -10.83 11.63
C ALA A 124 -4.41 -10.61 12.63
N LEU A 125 -5.51 -9.99 12.18
CA LEU A 125 -6.71 -9.80 13.00
C LEU A 125 -7.48 -11.11 13.22
N LEU A 126 -7.51 -12.01 12.24
CA LEU A 126 -8.18 -13.31 12.36
C LEU A 126 -7.48 -14.26 13.35
N ASP A 127 -6.17 -14.08 13.56
CA ASP A 127 -5.43 -14.75 14.64
C ASP A 127 -5.79 -14.21 16.05
N ARG A 128 -6.51 -13.08 16.11
CA ARG A 128 -6.98 -12.39 17.33
C ARG A 128 -8.49 -12.12 17.24
N PRO A 129 -9.34 -13.16 17.29
CA PRO A 129 -10.78 -13.04 17.05
C PRO A 129 -11.47 -12.06 18.02
N GLU A 130 -10.95 -11.88 19.23
CA GLU A 130 -11.43 -10.89 20.19
C GLU A 130 -11.23 -9.45 19.70
N VAL A 131 -10.11 -9.16 19.04
CA VAL A 131 -9.83 -7.85 18.44
C VAL A 131 -10.72 -7.65 17.22
N PHE A 132 -10.81 -8.65 16.35
CA PHE A 132 -11.66 -8.56 15.16
C PHE A 132 -13.14 -8.36 15.52
N HIS A 133 -13.65 -9.06 16.53
CA HIS A 133 -15.01 -8.88 17.02
C HIS A 133 -15.23 -7.48 17.60
N ARG A 134 -14.31 -7.00 18.46
CA ARG A 134 -14.35 -5.63 19.00
C ARG A 134 -14.37 -4.58 17.89
N LEU A 135 -13.58 -4.78 16.84
CA LEU A 135 -13.50 -3.87 15.69
C LEU A 135 -14.84 -3.75 14.95
N GLY A 136 -15.60 -4.84 14.84
CA GLY A 136 -16.91 -4.83 14.19
C GLY A 136 -18.02 -4.15 15.01
N GLN A 137 -17.86 -4.09 16.33
CA GLN A 137 -18.87 -3.56 17.27
C GLN A 137 -18.61 -2.13 17.75
N THR A 138 -17.40 -1.62 17.54
CA THR A 138 -17.03 -0.28 18.01
C THR A 138 -17.43 0.81 17.02
N ASP A 139 -17.77 1.98 17.56
CA ASP A 139 -17.82 3.25 16.84
C ASP A 139 -16.69 4.21 17.30
N ASP A 140 -15.78 3.73 18.16
CA ASP A 140 -14.61 4.49 18.61
C ASP A 140 -13.55 4.54 17.50
N HIS A 141 -13.51 5.65 16.78
CA HIS A 141 -12.52 5.90 15.74
C HIS A 141 -11.07 5.87 16.24
N SER A 142 -10.82 6.17 17.52
CA SER A 142 -9.47 6.14 18.08
C SER A 142 -8.95 4.71 18.24
N LEU A 143 -9.83 3.77 18.61
CA LEU A 143 -9.51 2.34 18.65
C LEU A 143 -9.19 1.81 17.25
N VAL A 144 -10.02 2.14 16.25
CA VAL A 144 -9.79 1.71 14.86
C VAL A 144 -8.46 2.28 14.33
N ALA A 145 -8.19 3.56 14.60
CA ALA A 145 -6.94 4.19 14.20
C ALA A 145 -5.72 3.52 14.87
N ASN A 146 -5.78 3.24 16.17
CA ASN A 146 -4.69 2.56 16.89
C ASN A 146 -4.40 1.16 16.33
N ILE A 147 -5.44 0.39 16.01
CA ILE A 147 -5.30 -0.92 15.37
C ILE A 147 -4.56 -0.79 14.04
N VAL A 148 -4.93 0.19 13.21
CA VAL A 148 -4.26 0.43 11.92
C VAL A 148 -2.79 0.84 12.10
N GLU A 149 -2.48 1.73 13.05
CA GLU A 149 -1.09 2.11 13.30
C GLU A 149 -0.25 0.93 13.83
N GLU A 150 -0.81 0.07 14.68
CA GLU A 150 -0.13 -1.16 15.12
C GLU A 150 0.05 -2.15 13.98
N LEU A 151 -0.94 -2.34 13.10
CA LEU A 151 -0.76 -3.16 11.90
C LEU A 151 0.36 -2.61 11.01
N MET A 152 0.44 -1.29 10.82
CA MET A 152 1.49 -0.65 10.04
C MET A 152 2.89 -0.84 10.65
N ARG A 153 3.01 -0.84 11.98
CA ARG A 153 4.27 -1.17 12.68
C ARG A 153 4.58 -2.67 12.57
N TYR A 154 3.61 -3.51 12.90
CA TYR A 154 3.79 -4.95 13.03
C TYR A 154 4.14 -5.59 11.68
N LEU A 155 3.40 -5.26 10.63
CA LEU A 155 3.57 -5.88 9.31
C LEU A 155 4.71 -5.28 8.49
N THR A 156 4.92 -3.96 8.56
CA THR A 156 5.95 -3.20 7.82
C THR A 156 6.25 -3.78 6.43
N ILE A 157 5.25 -3.75 5.55
CA ILE A 157 5.28 -4.52 4.30
C ILE A 157 6.31 -4.03 3.27
N VAL A 158 6.81 -2.79 3.40
CA VAL A 158 7.87 -2.24 2.56
C VAL A 158 9.22 -2.60 3.19
N GLN A 159 9.81 -3.71 2.74
CA GLN A 159 11.02 -4.28 3.33
C GLN A 159 12.32 -3.86 2.62
N SER A 160 12.26 -3.62 1.30
CA SER A 160 13.46 -3.51 0.45
C SER A 160 13.51 -2.30 -0.48
N GLN A 161 12.56 -1.35 -0.40
CA GLN A 161 12.45 -0.24 -1.37
C GLN A 161 13.02 1.11 -0.89
N VAL A 162 13.69 1.16 0.25
CA VAL A 162 14.18 2.42 0.84
C VAL A 162 15.69 2.52 0.70
N ASP A 163 16.15 2.62 -0.54
CA ASP A 163 17.56 2.77 -0.89
C ASP A 163 18.03 4.23 -0.78
N ARG A 164 19.27 4.41 -0.36
CA ARG A 164 19.98 5.70 -0.33
C ARG A 164 21.39 5.53 -0.88
N VAL A 165 21.96 6.63 -1.36
CA VAL A 165 23.38 6.72 -1.73
C VAL A 165 24.01 7.81 -0.88
N ALA A 166 25.09 7.49 -0.17
CA ALA A 166 25.83 8.49 0.59
C ALA A 166 26.49 9.49 -0.35
N THR A 167 26.25 10.79 -0.15
CA THR A 167 26.87 11.85 -0.97
C THR A 167 28.22 12.31 -0.44
N GLN A 168 28.54 11.96 0.80
CA GLN A 168 29.79 12.26 1.50
C GLN A 168 30.05 11.17 2.55
N ASP A 169 31.28 11.08 3.04
CA ASP A 169 31.63 10.18 4.15
C ASP A 169 30.86 10.56 5.43
N LEU A 170 30.26 9.59 6.12
CA LEU A 170 29.56 9.79 7.40
C LEU A 170 29.66 8.55 8.30
N VAL A 171 29.41 8.72 9.61
CA VAL A 171 29.39 7.60 10.57
C VAL A 171 27.96 7.33 11.02
N ILE A 172 27.47 6.10 10.87
CA ILE A 172 26.16 5.63 11.34
C ILE A 172 26.38 4.46 12.29
N GLY A 173 25.87 4.53 13.52
CA GLY A 173 26.04 3.43 14.50
C GLY A 173 27.50 3.05 14.78
N GLY A 174 28.42 4.01 14.68
CA GLY A 174 29.86 3.77 14.81
C GLY A 174 30.56 3.19 13.58
N GLN A 175 29.82 2.91 12.49
CA GLN A 175 30.36 2.42 11.22
C GLN A 175 30.56 3.56 10.23
N LEU A 176 31.72 3.61 9.57
CA LEU A 176 32.00 4.57 8.50
C LEU A 176 31.32 4.12 7.20
N VAL A 177 30.47 5.00 6.67
CA VAL A 177 29.87 4.90 5.33
C VAL A 177 30.59 5.89 4.43
N ARG A 178 31.08 5.43 3.28
CA ARG A 178 31.81 6.25 2.31
C ARG A 178 30.87 6.90 1.30
N ALA A 179 31.28 8.05 0.78
CA ALA A 179 30.63 8.65 -0.38
C ALA A 179 30.51 7.64 -1.54
N GLY A 180 29.32 7.54 -2.12
CA GLY A 180 28.98 6.60 -3.20
C GLY A 180 28.46 5.25 -2.73
N GLU A 181 28.58 4.89 -1.44
CA GLU A 181 28.03 3.64 -0.93
C GLU A 181 26.50 3.66 -0.89
N ARG A 182 25.91 2.52 -1.25
CA ARG A 182 24.46 2.28 -1.17
C ARG A 182 24.09 1.82 0.23
N LEU A 183 23.02 2.38 0.77
CA LEU A 183 22.42 2.00 2.04
C LEU A 183 20.99 1.57 1.80
N LEU A 184 20.62 0.39 2.29
CA LEU A 184 19.23 -0.03 2.36
C LEU A 184 18.71 0.24 3.78
N MET A 185 17.65 1.05 3.88
CA MET A 185 17.00 1.33 5.16
C MET A 185 16.01 0.21 5.48
N ASN A 186 16.39 -0.71 6.38
CA ASN A 186 15.54 -1.79 6.84
C ASN A 186 14.47 -1.27 7.82
N LEU A 187 13.31 -0.84 7.29
CA LEU A 187 12.20 -0.34 8.09
C LEU A 187 11.64 -1.41 9.07
N PRO A 188 11.47 -2.69 8.68
CA PRO A 188 11.05 -3.73 9.62
C PRO A 188 11.95 -3.83 10.83
N ALA A 189 13.28 -3.80 10.64
CA ALA A 189 14.23 -3.87 11.74
C ALA A 189 14.04 -2.73 12.77
N GLY A 190 13.74 -1.51 12.31
CA GLY A 190 13.44 -0.40 13.22
C GLY A 190 12.08 -0.54 13.94
N ASN A 191 11.06 -1.07 13.25
CA ASN A 191 9.75 -1.31 13.86
C ASN A 191 9.71 -2.51 14.80
N TRP A 192 10.68 -3.42 14.66
CA TRP A 192 10.86 -4.61 15.48
C TRP A 192 12.04 -4.49 16.47
N ASP A 193 12.59 -3.29 16.63
CA ASP A 193 13.61 -2.98 17.62
C ASP A 193 12.98 -2.97 19.03
N ASP A 194 13.54 -3.75 19.96
CA ASP A 194 13.04 -3.88 21.33
C ASP A 194 13.25 -2.62 22.18
N THR A 195 14.17 -1.73 21.76
CA THR A 195 14.37 -0.41 22.36
C THR A 195 13.28 0.58 21.93
N PHE A 196 12.64 0.34 20.78
CA PHE A 196 11.50 1.12 20.30
C PHE A 196 10.17 0.56 20.80
N ALA A 197 9.96 -0.76 20.70
CA ALA A 197 8.72 -1.43 21.07
C ALA A 197 9.00 -2.71 21.88
N SER A 198 8.58 -2.75 23.15
CA SER A 198 8.70 -3.94 23.99
C SER A 198 7.90 -5.12 23.42
N HIS A 199 8.48 -6.33 23.36
CA HIS A 199 7.88 -7.49 22.68
C HIS A 199 7.38 -7.14 21.26
N PRO A 200 8.29 -6.71 20.38
CA PRO A 200 7.92 -6.16 19.07
C PRO A 200 7.23 -7.17 18.14
N ASP A 201 7.47 -8.46 18.39
CA ASP A 201 6.89 -9.64 17.76
C ASP A 201 5.42 -9.89 18.16
N GLN A 202 4.90 -9.14 19.13
CA GLN A 202 3.50 -9.22 19.54
C GLN A 202 2.68 -8.09 18.93
N PHE A 203 1.61 -8.46 18.24
CA PHE A 203 0.54 -7.56 17.84
C PHE A 203 -0.26 -7.13 19.08
N ASP A 204 -0.11 -5.87 19.48
CA ASP A 204 -0.76 -5.26 20.64
C ASP A 204 -1.51 -3.98 20.24
N VAL A 205 -2.84 -4.07 20.22
CA VAL A 205 -3.74 -2.99 19.78
C VAL A 205 -3.77 -1.77 20.71
N GLU A 206 -3.30 -1.93 21.95
CA GLU A 206 -3.22 -0.84 22.92
C GLU A 206 -1.82 -0.17 22.90
N ARG A 207 -0.90 -0.68 22.08
CA ARG A 207 0.46 -0.14 21.94
C ARG A 207 0.43 1.28 21.41
N LYS A 208 1.25 2.13 22.02
CA LYS A 208 1.57 3.45 21.46
C LYS A 208 2.64 3.30 20.38
N THR A 209 2.22 3.42 19.13
CA THR A 209 3.05 3.18 17.94
C THR A 209 3.61 4.45 17.31
N ARG A 210 3.45 5.59 17.98
CA ARG A 210 3.95 6.88 17.50
C ARG A 210 5.45 6.79 17.20
N GLY A 211 5.81 7.08 15.96
CA GLY A 211 7.20 7.01 15.48
C GLY A 211 7.54 5.72 14.74
N HIS A 212 6.57 4.81 14.54
CA HIS A 212 6.79 3.66 13.67
C HIS A 212 7.19 4.11 12.25
N LEU A 213 7.99 3.29 11.60
CA LEU A 213 8.58 3.53 10.28
C LEU A 213 7.76 2.92 9.14
N GLY A 214 6.53 2.46 9.39
CA GLY A 214 5.69 1.77 8.38
C GLY A 214 5.38 2.63 7.15
N PHE A 215 5.47 3.96 7.28
CA PHE A 215 5.33 4.94 6.19
C PHE A 215 6.66 5.63 5.81
N GLY A 216 7.80 5.11 6.30
CA GLY A 216 9.10 5.78 6.21
C GLY A 216 9.21 7.01 7.11
N TYR A 217 10.21 7.85 6.86
CA TYR A 217 10.49 9.06 7.64
C TYR A 217 11.18 10.14 6.80
N GLY A 218 11.01 11.41 7.19
CA GLY A 218 11.67 12.57 6.59
C GLY A 218 10.95 13.09 5.34
N VAL A 219 11.70 13.75 4.44
CA VAL A 219 11.14 14.42 3.25
C VAL A 219 10.51 13.46 2.24
N HIS A 220 10.84 12.17 2.32
CA HIS A 220 10.27 11.10 1.50
C HIS A 220 9.30 10.20 2.29
N GLN A 221 8.85 10.63 3.48
CA GLN A 221 7.77 9.94 4.18
C GLN A 221 6.53 9.85 3.28
N CYS A 222 5.85 8.71 3.31
CA CYS A 222 4.80 8.37 2.36
C CYS A 222 3.77 9.50 2.21
N ILE A 223 3.63 10.01 0.99
CA ILE A 223 2.69 11.07 0.64
C ILE A 223 1.24 10.59 0.77
N GLY A 224 0.99 9.30 0.52
CA GLY A 224 -0.33 8.66 0.60
C GLY A 224 -0.71 8.16 2.00
N GLN A 225 0.12 8.36 3.02
CA GLN A 225 -0.07 7.73 4.35
C GLN A 225 -1.44 8.00 4.97
N ASN A 226 -2.01 9.20 4.77
CA ASN A 226 -3.31 9.55 5.33
C ASN A 226 -4.47 8.92 4.56
N LEU A 227 -4.31 8.75 3.24
CA LEU A 227 -5.28 8.02 2.42
C LEU A 227 -5.27 6.54 2.81
N ALA A 228 -4.09 5.92 2.88
CA ALA A 228 -3.93 4.53 3.29
C ALA A 228 -4.54 4.26 4.67
N ARG A 229 -4.35 5.18 5.64
CA ARG A 229 -5.01 5.10 6.95
C ARG A 229 -6.53 5.07 6.83
N VAL A 230 -7.13 6.00 6.09
CA VAL A 230 -8.59 6.04 5.91
C VAL A 230 -9.09 4.76 5.24
N GLU A 231 -8.43 4.32 4.17
CA GLU A 231 -8.77 3.08 3.47
C GLU A 231 -8.74 1.87 4.40
N MET A 232 -7.65 1.68 5.15
CA MET A 232 -7.52 0.56 6.09
C MET A 232 -8.53 0.63 7.24
N GLN A 233 -8.75 1.81 7.83
CA GLN A 233 -9.73 1.99 8.91
C GLN A 233 -11.13 1.60 8.43
N VAL A 234 -11.53 2.07 7.25
CA VAL A 234 -12.83 1.72 6.64
C VAL A 234 -12.88 0.24 6.26
N ALA A 235 -11.83 -0.30 5.64
CA ALA A 235 -11.78 -1.67 5.17
C ALA A 235 -11.90 -2.68 6.32
N PHE A 236 -11.05 -2.56 7.35
CA PHE A 236 -11.07 -3.50 8.48
C PHE A 236 -12.35 -3.40 9.30
N ALA A 237 -12.83 -2.17 9.59
CA ALA A 237 -14.09 -1.98 10.30
C ALA A 237 -15.28 -2.54 9.50
N SER A 238 -15.30 -2.33 8.19
CA SER A 238 -16.37 -2.84 7.31
C SER A 238 -16.36 -4.36 7.24
N LEU A 239 -15.19 -4.98 7.08
CA LEU A 239 -15.06 -6.44 7.10
C LEU A 239 -15.59 -7.03 8.42
N ALA A 240 -15.10 -6.53 9.56
CA ALA A 240 -15.49 -7.03 10.88
C ALA A 240 -16.98 -6.80 11.17
N ARG A 241 -17.53 -5.65 10.80
CA ARG A 241 -18.94 -5.31 11.02
C ARG A 241 -19.90 -6.12 10.14
N ARG A 242 -19.52 -6.35 8.88
CA ARG A 242 -20.40 -7.03 7.91
C ARG A 242 -20.25 -8.55 7.94
N LEU A 243 -19.08 -9.05 8.29
CA LEU A 243 -18.73 -10.47 8.34
C LEU A 243 -18.13 -10.82 9.71
N PRO A 244 -18.91 -10.76 10.81
CA PRO A 244 -18.38 -10.98 12.16
C PRO A 244 -17.89 -12.42 12.41
N SER A 245 -18.27 -13.37 11.55
CA SER A 245 -17.84 -14.78 11.55
C SER A 245 -16.73 -15.08 10.53
N LEU A 246 -16.13 -14.05 9.93
CA LEU A 246 -15.04 -14.22 8.96
C LEU A 246 -13.92 -15.06 9.56
N GLN A 247 -13.46 -16.06 8.82
CA GLN A 247 -12.37 -16.94 9.19
C GLN A 247 -11.67 -17.48 7.92
N LEU A 248 -10.49 -18.08 8.09
CA LEU A 248 -9.78 -18.73 6.99
C LEU A 248 -10.59 -19.94 6.48
N ALA A 249 -10.68 -20.09 5.15
CA ALA A 249 -11.27 -21.27 4.52
C ALA A 249 -10.29 -22.45 4.40
N VAL A 250 -9.01 -22.21 4.69
CA VAL A 250 -7.91 -23.17 4.63
C VAL A 250 -7.02 -23.06 5.89
N PRO A 251 -6.26 -24.10 6.25
CA PRO A 251 -5.22 -24.00 7.28
C PRO A 251 -4.21 -22.88 6.98
N SER A 252 -3.72 -22.20 8.01
CA SER A 252 -2.76 -21.10 7.85
C SER A 252 -1.44 -21.53 7.19
N ALA A 253 -1.06 -22.81 7.33
CA ALA A 253 0.13 -23.39 6.70
C ALA A 253 0.02 -23.50 5.17
N ASP A 254 -1.21 -23.47 4.62
CA ASP A 254 -1.47 -23.58 3.17
C ASP A 254 -1.52 -22.21 2.49
N LEU A 255 -1.40 -21.11 3.26
CA LEU A 255 -1.39 -19.74 2.73
C LEU A 255 -0.12 -19.48 1.93
N THR A 256 -0.26 -18.79 0.80
CA THR A 256 0.88 -18.44 -0.07
C THR A 256 1.16 -16.93 -0.06
N PHE A 257 2.44 -16.60 0.06
CA PHE A 257 2.94 -15.23 0.12
C PHE A 257 3.70 -14.87 -1.15
N LYS A 258 3.80 -13.57 -1.44
CA LYS A 258 4.60 -13.04 -2.55
C LYS A 258 6.08 -13.15 -2.21
N ALA A 259 6.73 -14.24 -2.62
CA ALA A 259 8.16 -14.47 -2.37
C ALA A 259 9.06 -13.56 -3.24
N GLU A 260 8.61 -13.24 -4.44
CA GLU A 260 9.32 -12.47 -5.45
C GLU A 260 8.64 -11.12 -5.68
N SER A 261 8.51 -10.31 -4.62
CA SER A 261 7.93 -8.96 -4.72
C SER A 261 8.68 -7.94 -3.86
N GLY A 262 8.80 -6.72 -4.38
CA GLY A 262 9.36 -5.59 -3.62
C GLY A 262 8.45 -5.11 -2.47
N ILE A 263 7.20 -5.60 -2.41
CA ILE A 263 6.24 -5.30 -1.36
C ILE A 263 5.74 -6.63 -0.80
N TYR A 264 5.94 -6.86 0.50
CA TYR A 264 5.50 -8.09 1.14
C TYR A 264 3.97 -8.18 1.12
N GLY A 265 3.43 -9.35 0.77
CA GLY A 265 2.01 -9.51 0.49
C GLY A 265 1.59 -10.96 0.33
N MET A 266 0.31 -11.17 0.04
CA MET A 266 -0.31 -12.48 -0.18
C MET A 266 -0.73 -12.64 -1.64
N ASN A 267 -0.65 -13.84 -2.18
CA ASN A 267 -1.21 -14.12 -3.52
C ASN A 267 -2.73 -14.30 -3.47
N GLU A 268 -3.20 -14.96 -2.42
CA GLU A 268 -4.61 -15.23 -2.13
C GLU A 268 -4.81 -15.30 -0.62
N LEU A 269 -6.03 -14.98 -0.17
CA LEU A 269 -6.46 -15.17 1.21
C LEU A 269 -7.85 -15.82 1.18
N PRO A 270 -7.94 -17.16 1.12
CA PRO A 270 -9.20 -17.88 1.11
C PRO A 270 -9.93 -17.72 2.45
N VAL A 271 -11.13 -17.16 2.42
CA VAL A 271 -11.97 -16.89 3.60
C VAL A 271 -13.38 -17.45 3.45
N THR A 272 -14.01 -17.71 4.59
CA THR A 272 -15.42 -18.10 4.73
C THR A 272 -16.05 -17.33 5.90
N TRP A 273 -17.38 -17.26 5.97
CA TRP A 273 -18.12 -16.55 7.02
C TRP A 273 -19.50 -17.16 7.25
#